data_AF-A0A3P6TRS9-F1
#
_entry.id   AF-A0A3P6TRS9-F1
#
_cell.length_a   1.000
_cell.length_b   1.000
_cell.length_c   1.000
_cell.angle_alpha   90.00
_cell.angle_beta   90.00
_cell.angle_gamma   90.00
#
_symmetry.space_group_name_H-M   'P 1'
#
loop_
_entity.id
_entity.type
_entity.pdbx_description
1 polymer ?
#
loop_
_entity_poly.entity_id
_entity_poly.type
_entity_poly.pdbx_seq_one_letter_code
_entity_poly.pdbx_strand_id
1 'polypeptide(L)'
;YTKALENLHLYEVATEKISKIDLSNPKNKELAKLKQSVQGKVNCIELKLSCGERDEFLRSKIPLMEIKNIEIVRLESPEEIIEGKLEISSMELSSLEIPSPPTTSFTFISDFQRLKDKPVIFAEYFLSIDTSNYGELLDEVIETEMIKCLIVGFDILANESNISQLVECLIKLADISRIDIAVLFLDEDTKNVLRRLAERYAVNENQLSILQVIYAL
;
A
#
# COMPACT_ATOMS: atom_id res chain seq x y z
N TYR A 1 6.81 -32.07 -2.68
CA TYR A 1 6.81 -31.29 -1.42
C TYR A 1 7.37 -32.07 -0.24
N THR A 2 6.92 -33.29 0.03
CA THR A 2 7.41 -34.15 1.13
C THR A 2 8.92 -34.42 1.11
N LYS A 3 9.54 -34.54 -0.08
CA LYS A 3 11.00 -34.66 -0.20
C LYS A 3 11.76 -33.40 0.30
N ALA A 4 11.18 -32.22 0.09
CA ALA A 4 11.75 -30.98 0.61
C ALA A 4 11.61 -30.90 2.14
N LEU A 5 10.47 -31.33 2.69
CA LEU A 5 10.27 -31.42 4.14
C LEU A 5 11.26 -32.38 4.81
N GLU A 6 11.57 -33.51 4.16
CA GLU A 6 12.63 -34.41 4.62
C GLU A 6 14.00 -33.71 4.68
N ASN A 7 14.36 -32.96 3.63
CA ASN A 7 15.63 -32.22 3.57
C ASN A 7 15.71 -31.08 4.59
N LEU A 8 14.56 -30.51 4.98
CA LEU A 8 14.45 -29.51 6.03
C LEU A 8 14.30 -30.12 7.42
N HIS A 9 14.44 -31.45 7.55
CA HIS A 9 14.27 -32.18 8.82
C HIS A 9 12.90 -31.94 9.50
N LEU A 10 11.85 -31.71 8.71
CA LEU A 10 10.45 -31.56 9.15
C LEU A 10 9.68 -32.87 8.96
N TYR A 11 10.09 -33.91 9.69
CA TYR A 11 9.65 -35.29 9.50
C TYR A 11 8.20 -35.58 9.90
N GLU A 12 7.68 -34.93 10.94
CA GLU A 12 6.30 -35.12 11.39
C GLU A 12 5.31 -34.59 10.34
N VAL A 13 5.56 -33.38 9.83
CA VAL A 13 4.77 -32.75 8.76
C VAL A 13 4.88 -33.57 7.47
N ALA A 14 6.07 -34.11 7.17
CA ALA A 14 6.24 -35.00 6.04
C ALA A 14 5.41 -36.29 6.20
N THR A 15 5.42 -36.91 7.38
CA THR A 15 4.69 -38.13 7.69
C THR A 15 3.17 -37.92 7.59
N GLU A 16 2.66 -36.81 8.14
CA GLU A 16 1.25 -36.43 8.05
C GLU A 16 0.81 -36.18 6.60
N LYS A 17 1.65 -35.56 5.77
CA LYS A 17 1.33 -35.37 4.34
C LYS A 17 1.36 -36.68 3.56
N ILE A 18 2.26 -37.61 3.89
CA ILE A 18 2.34 -38.92 3.22
C ILE A 18 1.15 -39.80 3.60
N SER A 19 0.65 -39.73 4.84
CA SER A 19 -0.48 -40.56 5.29
C SER A 19 -1.79 -40.25 4.56
N LYS A 20 -1.93 -39.05 3.99
CA LYS A 20 -3.09 -38.62 3.19
C LYS A 20 -3.08 -39.18 1.75
N ILE A 21 -2.02 -39.87 1.34
CA ILE A 21 -1.86 -40.38 -0.03
C ILE A 21 -2.00 -41.90 -0.03
N ASP A 22 -2.75 -42.45 -1.00
CA ASP A 22 -2.83 -43.90 -1.20
C ASP A 22 -1.50 -44.46 -1.76
N LEU A 23 -0.85 -45.28 -0.95
CA LEU A 23 0.44 -45.91 -1.25
C LEU A 23 0.30 -47.23 -2.01
N SER A 24 -0.93 -47.72 -2.19
CA SER A 24 -1.24 -48.96 -2.94
C SER A 24 -1.09 -48.76 -4.45
N ASN A 25 -1.03 -47.50 -4.90
CA ASN A 25 -0.86 -47.14 -6.31
C ASN A 25 0.59 -47.40 -6.79
N PRO A 26 0.79 -48.17 -7.87
CA PRO A 26 2.12 -48.48 -8.40
C PRO A 26 2.93 -47.25 -8.87
N LYS A 27 2.29 -46.09 -9.09
CA LYS A 27 2.96 -44.81 -9.40
C LYS A 27 3.64 -44.17 -8.18
N ASN A 28 3.32 -44.63 -6.97
CA ASN A 28 3.77 -44.03 -5.71
C ASN A 28 4.92 -44.80 -5.02
N LYS A 29 5.66 -45.63 -5.74
CA LYS A 29 6.79 -46.42 -5.19
C LYS A 29 7.85 -45.58 -4.47
N GLU A 30 8.19 -44.42 -5.04
CA GLU A 30 9.16 -43.49 -4.42
C GLU A 30 8.62 -42.86 -3.14
N LEU A 31 7.30 -42.67 -3.05
CA LEU A 31 6.65 -42.16 -1.85
C LEU A 31 6.66 -43.19 -0.71
N ALA A 32 6.55 -44.48 -1.02
CA ALA A 32 6.68 -45.56 -0.04
C ALA A 32 8.10 -45.61 0.57
N LYS A 33 9.14 -45.44 -0.26
CA LYS A 33 10.53 -45.30 0.21
C LYS A 33 10.70 -44.05 1.09
N LEU A 34 10.11 -42.94 0.67
CA LEU A 34 10.15 -41.69 1.43
C LEU A 34 9.46 -41.83 2.79
N LYS A 35 8.33 -42.54 2.87
CA LYS A 35 7.65 -42.86 4.14
C LYS A 35 8.59 -43.56 5.11
N GLN A 36 9.30 -44.58 4.66
CA GLN A 36 10.26 -45.32 5.49
C GLN A 36 11.41 -44.42 5.98
N SER A 37 11.84 -43.46 5.16
CA SER A 37 12.92 -42.53 5.51
C SER A 37 12.52 -41.47 6.55
N VAL A 38 11.24 -41.08 6.62
CA VAL A 38 10.75 -40.06 7.57
C VAL A 38 10.11 -40.65 8.83
N GLN A 39 9.67 -41.91 8.78
CA GLN A 39 8.94 -42.55 9.88
C GLN A 39 9.79 -42.62 11.17
N GLY A 40 9.23 -42.14 12.28
CA GLY A 40 9.86 -42.24 13.61
C GLY A 40 11.00 -41.26 13.86
N LYS A 41 11.26 -40.31 12.95
CA LYS A 41 12.21 -39.23 13.16
C LYS A 41 11.51 -38.01 13.75
N VAL A 42 12.22 -37.31 14.65
CA VAL A 42 11.74 -36.07 15.29
C VAL A 42 12.21 -34.85 14.51
N ASN A 43 11.38 -33.80 14.49
CA ASN A 43 11.71 -32.57 13.77
C ASN A 43 12.97 -31.90 14.31
N CYS A 44 13.69 -31.18 13.46
CA CYS A 44 14.73 -30.27 13.95
C CYS A 44 14.10 -29.11 14.75
N ILE A 45 14.72 -28.77 15.88
CA ILE A 45 14.27 -27.67 16.75
C ILE A 45 14.63 -26.31 16.12
N GLU A 46 15.82 -26.23 15.52
CA GLU A 46 16.33 -25.03 14.86
C GLU A 46 16.98 -25.42 13.53
N LEU A 47 16.56 -24.76 12.46
CA LEU A 47 17.14 -24.93 11.13
C LEU A 47 18.05 -23.73 10.84
N LYS A 48 19.36 -23.94 11.00
CA LYS A 48 20.34 -22.91 10.65
C LYS A 48 20.51 -22.86 9.13
N LEU A 49 19.87 -21.88 8.50
CA LEU A 49 20.08 -21.59 7.09
C LEU A 49 21.43 -20.89 6.93
N SER A 50 22.41 -21.57 6.35
CA SER A 50 23.60 -20.90 5.83
C SER A 50 23.19 -20.15 4.56
N CYS A 51 23.24 -18.82 4.60
CA CYS A 51 23.28 -18.04 3.36
C CYS A 51 24.58 -18.44 2.67
N GLY A 52 24.48 -19.19 1.56
CA GLY A 52 25.66 -19.49 0.76
C GLY A 52 26.35 -18.19 0.33
N GLU A 53 27.65 -18.24 0.09
CA GLU A 53 28.32 -17.17 -0.63
C GLU A 53 27.50 -16.88 -1.90
N ARG A 54 27.22 -15.60 -2.18
CA ARG A 54 26.39 -15.21 -3.31
C ARG A 54 27.00 -15.81 -4.56
N ASP A 55 26.34 -16.84 -5.08
CA ASP A 55 26.92 -17.73 -6.09
C ASP A 55 27.25 -16.92 -7.35
N GLU A 56 28.52 -16.93 -7.76
CA GLU A 56 28.98 -16.28 -9.00
C GLU A 56 28.24 -16.84 -10.22
N PHE A 57 27.68 -18.04 -10.11
CA PHE A 57 26.87 -18.69 -11.14
C PHE A 57 25.46 -18.10 -11.31
N LEU A 58 24.91 -17.40 -10.30
CA LEU A 58 23.66 -16.65 -10.42
C LEU A 58 23.89 -15.22 -10.93
N ARG A 59 25.15 -14.77 -11.00
CA ARG A 59 25.52 -13.50 -11.62
C ARG A 59 25.81 -13.74 -13.09
N SER A 60 25.30 -12.85 -13.93
CA SER A 60 25.75 -12.82 -15.31
C SER A 60 27.27 -12.63 -15.34
N LYS A 61 27.99 -13.46 -16.09
CA LYS A 61 29.42 -13.24 -16.40
C LYS A 61 29.63 -12.01 -17.28
N ILE A 62 28.55 -11.47 -17.84
CA ILE A 62 28.58 -10.27 -18.66
C ILE A 62 28.69 -9.09 -17.69
N PRO A 63 29.81 -8.33 -17.72
CA PRO A 63 29.93 -7.12 -16.93
C PRO A 63 28.79 -6.17 -17.30
N LEU A 64 28.28 -5.42 -16.31
CA LEU A 64 27.28 -4.41 -16.55
C LEU A 64 27.79 -3.47 -17.65
N MET A 65 27.05 -3.40 -18.76
CA MET A 65 27.33 -2.45 -19.81
C MET A 65 26.56 -1.18 -19.50
N GLU A 66 27.25 -0.05 -19.58
CA GLU A 66 26.62 1.25 -19.58
C GLU A 66 25.62 1.32 -20.72
N ILE A 67 24.36 1.62 -20.40
CA ILE A 67 23.34 1.88 -21.41
C ILE A 67 23.68 3.23 -22.03
N LYS A 68 24.31 3.21 -23.20
CA LYS A 68 24.54 4.42 -24.00
C LYS A 68 23.26 4.71 -24.77
N ASN A 69 22.77 5.95 -24.68
CA ASN A 69 21.48 6.42 -25.23
C ASN A 69 20.26 6.06 -24.37
N ILE A 70 20.33 6.30 -23.06
CA ILE A 70 19.10 6.58 -22.32
C ILE A 70 18.68 7.99 -22.73
N GLU A 71 17.62 8.12 -23.54
CA GLU A 71 16.84 9.36 -23.54
C GLU A 71 16.18 9.43 -22.16
N ILE A 72 16.86 10.08 -21.24
CA ILE A 72 16.24 10.50 -19.98
C ILE A 72 15.22 11.53 -20.43
N VAL A 73 13.94 11.14 -20.46
CA VAL A 73 12.85 12.11 -20.46
C VAL A 73 12.96 12.82 -19.12
N ARG A 74 13.80 13.86 -19.09
CA ARG A 74 13.80 14.84 -18.02
C ARG A 74 12.42 15.46 -18.10
N LEU A 75 11.56 15.12 -17.14
CA LEU A 75 10.51 16.05 -16.77
C LEU A 75 11.27 17.21 -16.11
N GLU A 76 11.57 18.21 -16.92
CA GLU A 76 12.30 19.39 -16.50
C GLU A 76 11.53 20.11 -15.39
N SER A 77 12.29 20.79 -14.55
CA SER A 77 11.83 21.61 -13.43
C SER A 77 10.65 22.53 -13.79
N PRO A 78 9.82 22.93 -12.81
CA PRO A 78 8.52 23.55 -13.07
C PRO A 78 8.55 24.93 -13.72
N GLU A 79 9.72 25.56 -13.92
CA GLU A 79 9.80 26.99 -14.23
C GLU A 79 10.00 27.38 -15.71
N GLU A 80 10.17 26.45 -16.67
CA GLU A 80 10.42 26.82 -18.09
C GLU A 80 9.50 26.16 -19.14
N ILE A 81 8.38 25.52 -18.76
CA ILE A 81 7.37 25.00 -19.71
C ILE A 81 6.26 26.04 -19.96
N ILE A 82 6.66 27.28 -20.23
CA ILE A 82 5.78 28.31 -20.78
C ILE A 82 6.44 28.73 -22.09
N GLU A 83 5.71 28.60 -23.21
CA GLU A 83 6.15 28.88 -24.60
C GLU A 83 6.90 27.75 -25.33
N GLY A 84 6.21 26.65 -25.66
CA GLY A 84 6.82 25.68 -26.59
C GLY A 84 6.05 24.41 -26.96
N LYS A 85 4.74 24.32 -26.73
CA LYS A 85 3.91 23.23 -27.32
C LYS A 85 2.43 23.61 -27.40
N LEU A 86 2.16 24.72 -28.07
CA LEU A 86 0.89 24.88 -28.79
C LEU A 86 1.02 24.03 -30.06
N GLU A 87 -0.06 23.36 -30.44
CA GLU A 87 -0.16 22.41 -31.57
C GLU A 87 0.31 20.97 -31.27
N ILE A 88 -0.38 20.29 -30.35
CA ILE A 88 -1.14 19.05 -30.62
C ILE A 88 -2.11 18.89 -29.45
N SER A 89 -3.40 18.91 -29.79
CA SER A 89 -4.55 18.74 -28.90
C SER A 89 -4.83 19.86 -27.90
N SER A 90 -5.13 21.05 -28.44
CA SER A 90 -6.08 22.00 -27.86
C SER A 90 -7.51 21.44 -27.86
N MET A 91 -7.69 20.21 -27.35
CA MET A 91 -8.96 19.50 -27.26
C MET A 91 -9.00 18.57 -26.04
N GLU A 92 -8.38 18.92 -24.92
CA GLU A 92 -8.74 18.44 -23.58
C GLU A 92 -8.42 19.52 -22.52
N LEU A 93 -9.01 20.71 -22.71
CA LEU A 93 -9.53 21.48 -21.58
C LEU A 93 -10.94 20.97 -21.24
N SER A 94 -11.15 19.65 -21.35
CA SER A 94 -12.30 18.99 -20.76
C SER A 94 -12.18 19.18 -19.27
N SER A 95 -13.26 19.67 -18.66
CA SER A 95 -13.50 19.63 -17.22
C SER A 95 -12.74 18.48 -16.57
N LEU A 96 -11.86 18.78 -15.61
CA LEU A 96 -11.33 17.75 -14.71
C LEU A 96 -12.50 17.21 -13.92
N GLU A 97 -13.17 16.24 -14.52
CA GLU A 97 -14.30 15.56 -13.94
C GLU A 97 -13.74 14.68 -12.81
N ILE A 98 -14.34 14.83 -11.63
CA ILE A 98 -14.00 13.99 -10.48
C ILE A 98 -14.19 12.53 -10.92
N PRO A 99 -13.17 11.67 -10.78
CA PRO A 99 -13.30 10.27 -11.17
C PRO A 99 -14.43 9.59 -10.39
N SER A 100 -15.05 8.56 -10.97
CA SER A 100 -16.03 7.77 -10.21
C SER A 100 -15.35 7.07 -9.02
N PRO A 101 -16.09 6.79 -7.93
CA PRO A 101 -15.54 6.09 -6.77
C PRO A 101 -14.79 4.81 -7.18
N PRO A 102 -13.59 4.56 -6.63
CA PRO A 102 -12.79 3.41 -6.99
C PRO A 102 -13.42 2.13 -6.44
N THR A 103 -13.32 1.05 -7.22
CA THR A 103 -13.75 -0.29 -6.80
C THR A 103 -12.59 -1.16 -6.34
N THR A 104 -11.34 -0.71 -6.54
CA THR A 104 -10.12 -1.44 -6.16
C THR A 104 -9.03 -0.48 -5.70
N SER A 105 -8.13 -0.96 -4.84
CA SER A 105 -7.01 -0.17 -4.32
C SER A 105 -6.07 0.33 -5.42
N PHE A 106 -5.92 -0.45 -6.50
CA PHE A 106 -5.12 -0.04 -7.66
C PHE A 106 -5.71 1.19 -8.37
N THR A 107 -7.04 1.21 -8.55
CA THR A 107 -7.74 2.37 -9.11
C THR A 107 -7.56 3.59 -8.22
N PHE A 108 -7.70 3.42 -6.90
CA PHE A 108 -7.49 4.49 -5.93
C PHE A 108 -6.07 5.08 -6.01
N ILE A 109 -5.03 4.25 -6.07
CA ILE A 109 -3.63 4.71 -6.23
C ILE A 109 -3.46 5.49 -7.54
N SER A 110 -3.98 4.95 -8.65
CA SER A 110 -3.88 5.61 -9.96
C SER A 110 -4.59 6.97 -9.97
N ASP A 111 -5.77 7.04 -9.37
CA ASP A 111 -6.53 8.29 -9.26
C ASP A 111 -5.79 9.29 -8.36
N PHE A 112 -5.23 8.85 -7.23
CA PHE A 112 -4.41 9.71 -6.39
C PHE A 112 -3.22 10.29 -7.15
N GLN A 113 -2.49 9.50 -7.94
CA GLN A 113 -1.35 10.02 -8.72
C GLN A 113 -1.75 11.12 -9.72
N ARG A 114 -2.98 11.07 -10.24
CA ARG A 114 -3.55 12.10 -11.11
C ARG A 114 -4.06 13.33 -10.36
N LEU A 115 -4.46 13.17 -9.09
CA LEU A 115 -5.11 14.20 -8.28
C LEU A 115 -4.22 14.82 -7.20
N LYS A 116 -3.02 14.28 -6.93
CA LYS A 116 -2.14 14.70 -5.82
C LYS A 116 -1.81 16.19 -5.78
N ASP A 117 -1.74 16.85 -6.94
CA ASP A 117 -1.44 18.28 -7.06
C ASP A 117 -2.70 19.16 -6.94
N LYS A 118 -3.87 18.55 -6.73
CA LYS A 118 -5.20 19.19 -6.65
C LYS A 118 -5.95 18.70 -5.41
N PRO A 119 -5.53 19.15 -4.21
CA PRO A 119 -6.02 18.61 -2.94
C PRO A 119 -7.54 18.74 -2.76
N VAL A 120 -8.17 19.81 -3.28
CA VAL A 120 -9.63 19.98 -3.23
C VAL A 120 -10.36 18.90 -4.04
N ILE A 121 -9.91 18.66 -5.27
CA ILE A 121 -10.53 17.64 -6.15
C ILE A 121 -10.29 16.24 -5.56
N PHE A 122 -9.11 15.99 -5.01
CA PHE A 122 -8.83 14.73 -4.30
C PHE A 122 -9.73 14.54 -3.09
N ALA A 123 -9.96 15.59 -2.29
CA ALA A 123 -10.87 15.54 -1.15
C ALA A 123 -12.31 15.24 -1.57
N GLU A 124 -12.83 15.90 -2.61
CA GLU A 124 -14.17 15.64 -3.14
C GLU A 124 -14.29 14.20 -3.70
N TYR A 125 -13.27 13.72 -4.42
CA TYR A 125 -13.17 12.33 -4.84
C TYR A 125 -13.19 11.37 -3.64
N PHE A 126 -12.42 11.65 -2.60
CA PHE A 126 -12.35 10.82 -1.40
C PHE A 126 -13.69 10.74 -0.66
N LEU A 127 -14.44 11.85 -0.60
CA LEU A 127 -15.78 11.90 -0.02
C LEU A 127 -16.82 11.10 -0.83
N SER A 128 -16.55 10.79 -2.09
CA SER A 128 -17.42 9.94 -2.91
C SER A 128 -17.29 8.44 -2.58
N ILE A 129 -16.26 8.07 -1.80
CA ILE A 129 -16.00 6.69 -1.37
C ILE A 129 -16.84 6.38 -0.12
N ASP A 130 -17.60 5.28 -0.16
CA ASP A 130 -18.33 4.81 1.02
C ASP A 130 -17.36 4.44 2.14
N THR A 131 -17.53 5.04 3.32
CA THR A 131 -16.71 4.79 4.52
C THR A 131 -16.68 3.32 4.93
N SER A 132 -17.71 2.54 4.59
CA SER A 132 -17.80 1.10 4.88
C SER A 132 -16.76 0.29 4.09
N ASN A 133 -16.26 0.84 2.97
CA ASN A 133 -15.30 0.17 2.10
C ASN A 133 -13.84 0.57 2.39
N TYR A 134 -13.59 1.44 3.38
CA TYR A 134 -12.24 1.94 3.67
C TYR A 134 -11.26 0.81 4.00
N GLY A 135 -11.65 -0.17 4.81
CA GLY A 135 -10.78 -1.30 5.14
C GLY A 135 -10.33 -2.07 3.89
N GLU A 136 -11.28 -2.55 3.08
CA GLU A 136 -10.96 -3.32 1.86
C GLU A 136 -10.16 -2.50 0.84
N LEU A 137 -10.46 -1.21 0.70
CA LEU A 137 -9.83 -0.37 -0.31
C LEU A 137 -8.45 0.17 0.11
N LEU A 138 -8.29 0.56 1.38
CA LEU A 138 -7.21 1.44 1.83
C LEU A 138 -6.19 0.76 2.76
N ASP A 139 -6.52 -0.39 3.38
CA ASP A 139 -5.67 -1.02 4.41
C ASP A 139 -4.21 -1.20 4.00
N GLU A 140 -3.97 -1.63 2.76
CA GLU A 140 -2.61 -1.90 2.28
C GLU A 140 -1.98 -0.74 1.51
N VAL A 141 -2.73 0.32 1.20
CA VAL A 141 -2.31 1.33 0.22
C VAL A 141 -2.30 2.77 0.74
N ILE A 142 -2.91 3.04 1.90
CA ILE A 142 -2.89 4.40 2.45
C ILE A 142 -1.46 4.81 2.82
N GLU A 143 -1.08 6.01 2.40
CA GLU A 143 0.25 6.58 2.62
C GLU A 143 0.15 7.99 3.19
N THR A 144 1.22 8.45 3.84
CA THR A 144 1.29 9.77 4.47
C THR A 144 0.94 10.90 3.50
N GLU A 145 1.44 10.87 2.27
CA GLU A 145 1.17 11.93 1.28
C GLU A 145 -0.30 12.01 0.88
N MET A 146 -1.02 10.88 0.90
CA MET A 146 -2.47 10.86 0.64
C MET A 146 -3.23 11.55 1.79
N ILE A 147 -2.82 11.29 3.03
CA ILE A 147 -3.41 11.92 4.22
C ILE A 147 -3.12 13.42 4.22
N LYS A 148 -1.89 13.83 3.89
CA LYS A 148 -1.54 15.26 3.77
C LYS A 148 -2.41 15.95 2.73
N CYS A 149 -2.51 15.38 1.54
CA CYS A 149 -3.35 15.90 0.46
C CYS A 149 -4.81 16.04 0.89
N LEU A 150 -5.33 15.04 1.61
CA LEU A 150 -6.69 15.04 2.15
C LEU A 150 -6.91 16.15 3.19
N ILE A 151 -6.01 16.30 4.16
CA ILE A 151 -6.10 17.33 5.22
C ILE A 151 -6.09 18.73 4.60
N VAL A 152 -5.18 18.98 3.65
CA VAL A 152 -5.11 20.26 2.93
C VAL A 152 -6.39 20.50 2.14
N GLY A 153 -6.91 19.47 1.45
CA GLY A 153 -8.16 19.55 0.70
C GLY A 153 -9.35 19.89 1.60
N PHE A 154 -9.44 19.26 2.78
CA PHE A 154 -10.49 19.51 3.76
C PHE A 154 -10.39 20.91 4.38
N ASP A 155 -9.19 21.43 4.67
CA ASP A 155 -9.04 22.81 5.17
C ASP A 155 -9.57 23.87 4.19
N ILE A 156 -9.45 23.60 2.88
CA ILE A 156 -9.95 24.47 1.82
C ILE A 156 -11.46 24.29 1.59
N LEU A 157 -11.95 23.05 1.64
CA LEU A 157 -13.36 22.71 1.37
C LEU A 157 -14.30 22.98 2.55
N ALA A 158 -13.76 23.07 3.76
CA ALA A 158 -14.54 23.17 4.99
C ALA A 158 -15.39 24.44 5.05
N ASN A 159 -16.59 24.28 5.59
CA ASN A 159 -17.52 25.33 5.95
C ASN A 159 -18.39 24.86 7.14
N GLU A 160 -19.23 25.75 7.64
CA GLU A 160 -20.07 25.47 8.82
C GLU A 160 -21.03 24.28 8.62
N SER A 161 -21.42 23.95 7.38
CA SER A 161 -22.38 22.88 7.12
C SER A 161 -21.75 21.50 6.92
N ASN A 162 -20.50 21.42 6.44
CA ASN A 162 -19.86 20.15 6.10
C ASN A 162 -18.76 19.70 7.09
N ILE A 163 -18.29 20.59 7.98
CA ILE A 163 -17.15 20.29 8.86
C ILE A 163 -17.30 18.98 9.64
N SER A 164 -18.50 18.72 10.18
CA SER A 164 -18.75 17.50 10.96
C SER A 164 -18.52 16.24 10.13
N GLN A 165 -18.90 16.25 8.85
CA GLN A 165 -18.71 15.13 7.92
C GLN A 165 -17.23 14.95 7.57
N LEU A 166 -16.51 16.06 7.33
CA LEU A 166 -15.08 16.01 7.01
C LEU A 166 -14.27 15.44 8.18
N VAL A 167 -14.57 15.88 9.41
CA VAL A 167 -13.93 15.37 10.61
C VAL A 167 -14.29 13.90 10.85
N GLU A 168 -15.55 13.51 10.67
CA GLU A 168 -15.96 12.11 10.78
C GLU A 168 -15.23 11.23 9.76
N CYS A 169 -15.03 11.70 8.54
CA CYS A 169 -14.23 11.01 7.52
C CYS A 169 -12.78 10.79 8.00
N LEU A 170 -12.12 11.81 8.57
CA LEU A 170 -10.77 11.66 9.14
C LEU A 170 -10.75 10.70 10.33
N ILE A 171 -11.74 10.76 11.22
CA ILE A 171 -11.85 9.82 12.34
C ILE A 171 -12.03 8.38 11.84
N LYS A 172 -12.81 8.19 10.77
CA LYS A 172 -13.02 6.86 10.17
C LYS A 172 -11.77 6.25 9.55
N LEU A 173 -10.75 7.05 9.22
CA LEU A 173 -9.47 6.51 8.81
C LEU A 173 -8.76 5.75 9.95
N ALA A 174 -9.12 5.97 11.21
CA ALA A 174 -8.60 5.20 12.35
C ALA A 174 -8.91 3.70 12.27
N ASP A 175 -9.96 3.32 11.54
CA ASP A 175 -10.34 1.91 11.35
C ASP A 175 -9.38 1.19 10.38
N ILE A 176 -8.50 1.93 9.68
CA ILE A 176 -7.54 1.42 8.69
C ILE A 176 -6.22 1.07 9.37
N SER A 177 -5.76 -0.17 9.20
CA SER A 177 -4.59 -0.72 9.91
C SER A 177 -3.28 0.07 9.74
N ARG A 178 -3.05 0.70 8.59
CA ARG A 178 -1.84 1.49 8.29
C ARG A 178 -1.88 2.94 8.76
N ILE A 179 -3.02 3.43 9.27
CA ILE A 179 -3.18 4.84 9.60
C ILE A 179 -2.17 5.32 10.63
N ASP A 180 -1.92 4.53 11.68
CA ASP A 180 -0.97 4.85 12.75
C ASP A 180 0.43 5.11 12.18
N ILE A 181 0.87 4.25 11.25
CA ILE A 181 2.18 4.37 10.61
C ILE A 181 2.20 5.61 9.71
N ALA A 182 1.16 5.83 8.91
CA ALA A 182 1.11 6.95 7.98
C ALA A 182 1.08 8.30 8.71
N VAL A 183 0.40 8.39 9.85
CA VAL A 183 0.35 9.59 10.70
C VAL A 183 1.70 9.89 11.35
N LEU A 184 2.49 8.88 11.74
CA LEU A 184 3.80 9.10 12.38
C LEU A 184 4.75 9.95 11.51
N PHE A 185 4.58 9.91 10.18
CA PHE A 185 5.39 10.68 9.23
C PHE A 185 4.73 11.99 8.76
N LEU A 186 3.59 12.38 9.35
CA LEU A 186 3.01 13.70 9.09
C LEU A 186 3.91 14.80 9.67
N ASP A 187 4.22 15.78 8.84
CA ASP A 187 4.95 16.98 9.27
C ASP A 187 4.08 17.89 10.15
N GLU A 188 4.74 18.73 10.94
CA GLU A 188 4.05 19.65 11.83
C GLU A 188 3.24 20.72 11.09
N ASP A 189 3.62 21.08 9.86
CA ASP A 189 2.87 22.04 9.05
C ASP A 189 1.47 21.49 8.71
N THR A 190 1.39 20.22 8.31
CA THR A 190 0.13 19.52 8.05
C THR A 190 -0.68 19.35 9.34
N LYS A 191 -0.05 18.98 10.45
CA LYS A 191 -0.75 18.91 11.75
C LYS A 191 -1.30 20.27 12.18
N ASN A 192 -0.56 21.34 11.94
CA ASN A 192 -1.02 22.70 12.19
C ASN A 192 -2.21 23.08 11.32
N VAL A 193 -2.28 22.62 10.06
CA VAL A 193 -3.48 22.77 9.22
C VAL A 193 -4.68 22.11 9.90
N LEU A 194 -4.52 20.87 10.38
CA LEU A 194 -5.61 20.15 11.04
C LEU A 194 -6.06 20.80 12.36
N ARG A 195 -5.11 21.29 13.17
CA ARG A 195 -5.41 22.07 14.40
C ARG A 195 -6.23 23.32 14.07
N ARG A 196 -5.78 24.12 13.08
CA ARG A 196 -6.49 25.33 12.65
C ARG A 196 -7.87 25.03 12.09
N LEU A 197 -8.02 23.94 11.33
CA LEU A 197 -9.32 23.51 10.82
C LEU A 197 -10.29 23.25 11.98
N ALA A 198 -9.85 22.54 13.02
CA ALA A 198 -10.69 22.21 14.15
C ALA A 198 -11.04 23.45 15.01
N GLU A 199 -10.10 24.38 15.18
CA GLU A 199 -10.33 25.66 15.87
C GLU A 199 -11.32 26.57 15.12
N ARG A 200 -11.26 26.60 13.78
CA ARG A 200 -12.05 27.52 12.94
C ARG A 200 -13.56 27.25 13.02
N TYR A 201 -13.97 26.00 13.17
CA TYR A 201 -15.38 25.59 13.03
C TYR A 201 -16.01 25.00 14.30
N ALA A 202 -15.35 25.14 15.46
CA ALA A 202 -15.85 24.66 16.75
C ALA A 202 -16.32 23.18 16.70
N VAL A 203 -15.43 22.31 16.23
CA VAL A 203 -15.67 20.85 16.16
C VAL A 203 -16.05 20.32 17.54
N ASN A 204 -16.95 19.33 17.58
CA ASN A 204 -17.40 18.69 18.82
C ASN A 204 -16.21 18.22 19.67
N GLU A 205 -16.20 18.51 20.97
CA GLU A 205 -15.10 18.16 21.89
C GLU A 205 -14.72 16.67 21.85
N ASN A 206 -15.69 15.78 21.67
CA ASN A 206 -15.44 14.34 21.53
C ASN A 206 -14.70 14.02 20.23
N GLN A 207 -15.15 14.57 19.10
CA GLN A 207 -14.48 14.40 17.81
C GLN A 207 -13.07 15.00 17.84
N LEU A 208 -12.90 16.17 18.45
CA LEU A 208 -11.61 16.82 18.61
C LEU A 208 -10.65 15.95 19.44
N SER A 209 -11.12 15.38 20.56
CA SER A 209 -10.31 14.50 21.41
C SER A 209 -9.85 13.26 20.66
N ILE A 210 -10.74 12.65 19.86
CA ILE A 210 -10.40 11.49 19.03
C ILE A 210 -9.38 11.87 17.96
N LEU A 211 -9.58 13.01 17.28
CA LEU A 211 -8.68 13.51 16.26
C LEU A 211 -7.27 13.79 16.83
N GLN A 212 -7.18 14.38 18.03
CA GLN A 212 -5.92 14.62 18.72
C GLN A 212 -5.16 13.33 19.02
N VAL A 213 -5.86 12.27 19.42
CA VAL A 213 -5.27 10.96 19.68
C VAL A 213 -4.77 10.31 18.38
N ILE A 214 -5.61 10.28 17.34
CA ILE A 214 -5.26 9.62 16.06
C ILE A 214 -4.09 10.32 15.40
N TYR A 215 -4.16 11.66 15.28
CA TYR A 215 -3.20 12.45 14.49
C TYR A 215 -2.02 12.99 15.29
N ALA A 216 -1.92 12.63 16.57
CA ALA A 216 -0.90 13.11 17.51
C ALA A 216 -0.74 14.64 17.46
N LEU A 217 -1.87 15.35 17.61
CA LEU A 217 -1.97 16.81 17.56
C LEU A 217 -1.59 17.48 18.88
#